data_AF-A0A8C6N3E9-F1
#
_entry.id   AF-A0A8C6N3E9-F1
#
_cell.length_a   1.000
_cell.length_b   1.000
_cell.length_c   1.000
_cell.angle_alpha   90.00
_cell.angle_beta   90.00
_cell.angle_gamma   90.00
#
_symmetry.space_group_name_H-M   'P 1'
#
loop_
_entity.id
_entity.type
_entity.pdbx_description
1 polymer ?
#
loop_
_entity_poly.entity_id
_entity_poly.type
_entity_poly.pdbx_seq_one_letter_code
_entity_poly.pdbx_strand_id
1 'polypeptide(L)'
;MGCLGNSKTEDQRNEEKAQREANKKIEKQLQKDKQVYRATHRLLLLGAGESGKSTIVKQMRILHVNGFNGDEKATKVQDIKNNLKEAIETIVAAMSNLVPPVELANPENQFRVDYILSVMNVPNFDFPPEFYEHAKALWEDEGVRACYERSNEYQLIDCAQYFLDKIDVIKQADYVPSDQDLLRCRVLTSGIFETKFQVDKVNFHMFDVGGQRDERRKWIQCFNDVTAIIFVVASSSYNMVIREDNQTNRLQEALNLFKSIWNNRWLRTISVILFLNKQDLLAEKVLAGKSKIEDYFPEFARYTTPEDATPEPGEDPRVTRAKYFIRDEFLVSRTCSPLLLLTGILQLVVLDLETERSRPSIVLYYELMAGPLVVGCGIPGEGCLTEPLSLPTENQHC
;
A
#
# COMPACT_ATOMS: atom_id res chain seq x y z
N MET A 1 12.93 -74.11 -24.89
CA MET A 1 11.89 -73.09 -24.68
C MET A 1 11.50 -73.10 -23.21
N GLY A 2 11.88 -72.08 -22.45
CA GLY A 2 11.51 -71.93 -21.04
C GLY A 2 11.19 -70.47 -20.77
N CYS A 3 9.93 -70.08 -20.94
CA CYS A 3 9.43 -68.79 -20.48
C CYS A 3 9.05 -68.92 -19.00
N LEU A 4 9.93 -68.43 -18.11
CA LEU A 4 9.61 -68.24 -16.70
C LEU A 4 8.71 -67.01 -16.56
N GLY A 5 7.39 -67.25 -16.44
CA GLY A 5 6.42 -66.22 -16.13
C GLY A 5 6.55 -65.80 -14.66
N ASN A 6 6.99 -64.56 -14.45
CA ASN A 6 7.09 -63.93 -13.13
C ASN A 6 5.67 -63.64 -12.60
N SER A 7 5.05 -64.58 -11.88
CA SER A 7 3.75 -64.36 -11.22
C SER A 7 3.98 -63.50 -9.97
N LYS A 8 3.54 -62.24 -10.01
CA LYS A 8 3.57 -61.34 -8.84
C LYS A 8 2.79 -61.96 -7.69
N THR A 9 3.31 -61.88 -6.47
CA THR A 9 2.63 -62.36 -5.25
C THR A 9 1.35 -61.54 -4.99
N GLU A 10 0.37 -62.11 -4.28
CA GLU A 10 -0.87 -61.38 -3.94
C GLU A 10 -0.59 -60.09 -3.17
N ASP A 11 0.42 -60.08 -2.30
CA ASP A 11 0.86 -58.89 -1.58
C ASP A 11 1.35 -57.79 -2.53
N GLN A 12 2.14 -58.13 -3.57
CA GLN A 12 2.56 -57.16 -4.59
C GLN A 12 1.36 -56.61 -5.38
N ARG A 13 0.33 -57.44 -5.63
CA ARG A 13 -0.88 -57.01 -6.33
C ARG A 13 -1.77 -56.11 -5.46
N ASN A 14 -1.80 -56.38 -4.15
CA ASN A 14 -2.51 -55.57 -3.17
C ASN A 14 -1.81 -54.22 -2.95
N GLU A 15 -0.47 -54.20 -2.88
CA GLU A 15 0.32 -52.97 -2.85
C GLU A 15 0.15 -52.13 -4.12
N GLU A 16 0.19 -52.73 -5.31
CA GLU A 16 -0.07 -52.03 -6.56
C GLU A 16 -1.49 -51.44 -6.62
N LYS A 17 -2.49 -52.15 -6.07
CA LYS A 17 -3.85 -51.63 -5.98
C LYS A 17 -3.95 -50.48 -4.98
N ALA A 18 -3.34 -50.59 -3.81
CA ALA A 18 -3.30 -49.53 -2.81
C ALA A 18 -2.59 -48.27 -3.35
N GLN A 19 -1.48 -48.44 -4.07
CA GLN A 19 -0.74 -47.35 -4.71
C GLN A 19 -1.56 -46.68 -5.82
N ARG A 20 -2.29 -47.45 -6.63
CA ARG A 20 -3.22 -46.89 -7.64
C ARG A 20 -4.37 -46.12 -6.99
N GLU A 21 -4.93 -46.61 -5.89
CA GLU A 21 -5.99 -45.93 -5.15
C GLU A 21 -5.49 -44.63 -4.49
N ALA A 22 -4.27 -44.65 -3.92
CA ALA A 22 -3.61 -43.45 -3.40
C ALA A 22 -3.36 -42.41 -4.50
N ASN A 23 -2.79 -42.83 -5.64
CA ASN A 23 -2.58 -41.95 -6.80
C ASN A 23 -3.90 -41.36 -7.32
N LYS A 24 -4.97 -42.16 -7.41
CA LYS A 24 -6.30 -41.69 -7.82
C LYS A 24 -6.89 -40.67 -6.85
N LYS A 25 -6.64 -40.80 -5.53
CA LYS A 25 -7.04 -39.79 -4.54
C LYS A 25 -6.27 -38.49 -4.71
N ILE A 26 -4.95 -38.58 -4.96
CA ILE A 26 -4.09 -37.42 -5.22
C ILE A 26 -4.51 -36.69 -6.48
N GLU A 27 -4.73 -37.38 -7.61
CA GLU A 27 -5.19 -36.77 -8.86
C GLU A 27 -6.52 -36.02 -8.70
N LYS A 28 -7.47 -36.61 -7.96
CA LYS A 28 -8.74 -35.94 -7.67
C LYS A 28 -8.55 -34.67 -6.84
N GLN A 29 -7.63 -34.69 -5.88
CA GLN A 29 -7.31 -33.52 -5.08
C GLN A 29 -6.64 -32.44 -5.94
N LEU A 30 -5.64 -32.80 -6.73
CA LEU A 30 -4.96 -31.88 -7.65
C LEU A 30 -5.92 -31.21 -8.63
N GLN A 31 -6.91 -31.94 -9.14
CA GLN A 31 -7.90 -31.37 -10.05
C GLN A 31 -8.80 -30.34 -9.35
N LYS A 32 -9.18 -30.57 -8.08
CA LYS A 32 -9.91 -29.58 -7.27
C LYS A 32 -9.04 -28.36 -6.99
N ASP A 33 -7.80 -28.58 -6.58
CA ASP A 33 -6.86 -27.49 -6.27
C ASP A 33 -6.59 -26.63 -7.51
N LYS A 34 -6.51 -27.25 -8.70
CA LYS A 34 -6.36 -26.56 -9.98
C LYS A 34 -7.56 -25.68 -10.33
N GLN A 35 -8.79 -26.11 -10.00
CA GLN A 35 -9.99 -25.30 -10.20
C GLN A 35 -9.99 -24.08 -9.27
N VAL A 36 -9.68 -24.29 -7.98
CA VAL A 36 -9.58 -23.20 -7.00
C VAL A 36 -8.49 -22.21 -7.40
N TYR A 37 -7.32 -22.71 -7.82
CA TYR A 37 -6.20 -21.89 -8.27
C TYR A 37 -6.56 -21.01 -9.46
N ARG A 38 -7.25 -21.57 -10.46
CA ARG A 38 -7.73 -20.83 -11.64
C ARG A 38 -8.79 -19.78 -11.33
N ALA A 39 -9.61 -20.01 -10.31
CA ALA A 39 -10.65 -19.09 -9.87
C ALA A 39 -10.15 -18.03 -8.87
N THR A 40 -8.85 -18.00 -8.58
CA THR A 40 -8.25 -17.08 -7.61
C THR A 40 -7.47 -15.98 -8.32
N HIS A 41 -7.87 -14.72 -8.11
CA HIS A 41 -7.13 -13.57 -8.59
C HIS A 41 -5.95 -13.29 -7.68
N ARG A 42 -4.76 -13.20 -8.27
CA ARG A 42 -3.49 -13.01 -7.55
C ARG A 42 -3.03 -11.58 -7.73
N LEU A 43 -2.96 -10.83 -6.64
CA LEU A 43 -2.69 -9.40 -6.63
C LEU A 43 -1.36 -9.14 -5.93
N LEU A 44 -0.41 -8.54 -6.63
CA LEU A 44 0.90 -8.23 -6.07
C LEU A 44 0.98 -6.74 -5.70
N LEU A 45 1.23 -6.44 -4.43
CA LEU A 45 1.41 -5.07 -3.97
C LEU A 45 2.87 -4.66 -4.10
N LEU A 46 3.16 -3.70 -4.98
CA LEU A 46 4.50 -3.14 -5.17
C LEU A 46 4.52 -1.66 -4.80
N GLY A 47 5.71 -1.14 -4.49
CA GLY A 47 5.90 0.26 -4.11
C GLY A 47 7.04 0.42 -3.11
N ALA A 48 7.57 1.63 -3.00
CA ALA A 48 8.66 1.96 -2.07
C ALA A 48 8.30 1.67 -0.61
N GLY A 49 9.29 1.69 0.29
CA GLY A 49 9.03 1.64 1.74
C GLY A 49 8.02 2.71 2.16
N GLU A 50 7.16 2.39 3.13
CA GLU A 50 6.18 3.34 3.71
C GLU A 50 5.14 3.91 2.72
N SER A 51 4.99 3.31 1.54
CA SER A 51 3.95 3.70 0.56
C SER A 51 2.51 3.41 1.02
N GLY A 52 2.31 2.44 1.93
CA GLY A 52 0.99 2.03 2.44
C GLY A 52 0.51 0.65 1.98
N LYS A 53 1.38 -0.17 1.36
CA LYS A 53 1.05 -1.55 0.94
C LYS A 53 0.44 -2.39 2.07
N SER A 54 1.12 -2.47 3.20
CA SER A 54 0.65 -3.24 4.36
C SER A 54 -0.66 -2.68 4.91
N THR A 55 -0.88 -1.37 4.85
CA THR A 55 -2.16 -0.73 5.25
C THR A 55 -3.31 -1.23 4.38
N ILE A 56 -3.12 -1.35 3.07
CA ILE A 56 -4.12 -1.93 2.16
C ILE A 56 -4.44 -3.38 2.56
N VAL A 57 -3.44 -4.20 2.87
CA VAL A 57 -3.67 -5.58 3.30
C VAL A 57 -4.42 -5.64 4.63
N LYS A 58 -4.07 -4.78 5.59
CA LYS A 58 -4.81 -4.66 6.86
C LYS A 58 -6.27 -4.27 6.62
N GLN A 59 -6.56 -3.33 5.71
CA GLN A 59 -7.92 -2.97 5.34
C GLN A 59 -8.69 -4.17 4.75
N MET A 60 -8.06 -4.94 3.86
CA MET A 60 -8.69 -6.14 3.30
C MET A 60 -9.00 -7.20 4.38
N ARG A 61 -8.14 -7.32 5.41
CA ARG A 61 -8.41 -8.18 6.56
C ARG A 61 -9.61 -7.71 7.37
N ILE A 62 -9.72 -6.41 7.64
CA ILE A 62 -10.85 -5.82 8.37
C ILE A 62 -12.16 -6.04 7.61
N LEU A 63 -12.16 -5.77 6.30
CA LEU A 63 -13.38 -5.84 5.48
C LEU A 63 -13.82 -7.27 5.16
N HIS A 64 -12.88 -8.23 5.01
CA HIS A 64 -13.18 -9.53 4.42
C HIS A 64 -12.65 -10.77 5.18
N VAL A 65 -11.86 -10.59 6.25
CA VAL A 65 -11.18 -11.71 6.97
C VAL A 65 -11.36 -11.58 8.49
N ASN A 66 -12.54 -11.15 8.94
CA ASN A 66 -12.87 -11.06 10.38
C ASN A 66 -11.86 -10.23 11.21
N GLY A 67 -11.17 -9.26 10.58
CA GLY A 67 -10.27 -8.31 11.24
C GLY A 67 -9.10 -8.91 12.00
N PHE A 68 -8.82 -8.33 13.17
CA PHE A 68 -7.75 -8.72 14.07
C PHE A 68 -8.32 -9.37 15.33
N ASN A 69 -7.78 -10.52 15.72
CA ASN A 69 -8.24 -11.23 16.92
C ASN A 69 -7.66 -10.61 18.21
N GLY A 70 -8.17 -11.02 19.38
CA GLY A 70 -7.76 -10.45 20.68
C GLY A 70 -6.26 -10.60 20.99
N ASP A 71 -5.67 -11.75 20.65
CA ASP A 71 -4.24 -12.04 20.89
C ASP A 71 -3.32 -11.22 19.96
N GLU A 72 -3.74 -11.02 18.71
CA GLU A 72 -3.08 -10.13 17.76
C GLU A 72 -3.14 -8.69 18.27
N LYS A 73 -4.29 -8.24 18.79
CA LYS A 73 -4.43 -6.89 19.38
C LYS A 73 -3.48 -6.69 20.55
N ALA A 74 -3.31 -7.68 21.44
CA ALA A 74 -2.37 -7.62 22.56
C ALA A 74 -0.91 -7.46 22.09
N THR A 75 -0.50 -8.21 21.07
CA THR A 75 0.85 -8.07 20.48
C THR A 75 1.04 -6.69 19.84
N LYS A 76 -0.03 -6.14 19.23
CA LYS A 76 -0.02 -4.83 18.57
C LYS A 76 0.04 -3.65 19.53
N VAL A 77 -0.36 -3.83 20.79
CA VAL A 77 -0.17 -2.79 21.84
C VAL A 77 1.31 -2.42 21.95
N GLN A 78 2.19 -3.42 21.95
CA GLN A 78 3.63 -3.19 22.04
C GLN A 78 4.16 -2.44 20.82
N ASP A 79 3.73 -2.82 19.61
CA ASP A 79 4.11 -2.11 18.38
C ASP A 79 3.68 -0.64 18.39
N ILE A 80 2.47 -0.34 18.89
CA ILE A 80 1.96 1.04 19.02
C ILE A 80 2.77 1.85 20.03
N LYS A 81 3.08 1.27 21.20
CA LYS A 81 3.93 1.91 22.20
C LYS A 81 5.33 2.18 21.66
N ASN A 82 5.89 1.24 20.90
CA ASN A 82 7.17 1.42 20.22
C ASN A 82 7.11 2.54 19.18
N ASN A 83 6.02 2.67 18.39
CA ASN A 83 5.86 3.78 17.45
C ASN A 83 5.75 5.13 18.17
N LEU A 84 5.03 5.22 19.28
CA LEU A 84 4.95 6.44 20.09
C LEU A 84 6.32 6.85 20.62
N LYS A 85 7.11 5.88 21.12
CA LYS A 85 8.50 6.10 21.55
C LYS A 85 9.41 6.53 20.40
N GLU A 86 9.40 5.82 19.27
CA GLU A 86 10.15 6.18 18.05
C GLU A 86 9.81 7.61 17.62
N ALA A 87 8.53 8.00 17.66
CA ALA A 87 8.09 9.33 17.28
C ALA A 87 8.69 10.43 18.17
N ILE A 88 8.47 10.36 19.49
CA ILE A 88 8.93 11.43 20.39
C ILE A 88 10.46 11.51 20.46
N GLU A 89 11.15 10.37 20.49
CA GLU A 89 12.61 10.34 20.59
C GLU A 89 13.28 10.87 19.32
N THR A 90 12.71 10.57 18.15
CA THR A 90 13.21 11.07 16.86
C THR A 90 13.06 12.59 16.76
N ILE A 91 11.90 13.14 17.15
CA ILE A 91 11.66 14.59 17.11
C ILE A 91 12.63 15.31 18.06
N VAL A 92 12.76 14.82 19.30
CA VAL A 92 13.63 15.43 20.31
C VAL A 92 15.10 15.36 19.89
N ALA A 93 15.58 14.23 19.36
CA ALA A 93 16.95 14.14 18.85
C ALA A 93 17.20 14.99 17.60
N ALA A 94 16.19 15.29 16.80
CA ALA A 94 16.35 16.14 15.63
C ALA A 94 16.54 17.62 16.01
N MET A 95 16.01 18.08 17.15
CA MET A 95 16.02 19.50 17.56
C MET A 95 17.40 20.16 17.46
N SER A 96 18.44 19.51 17.98
CA SER A 96 19.81 20.03 17.94
C SER A 96 20.55 19.79 16.61
N ASN A 97 20.03 18.89 15.77
CA ASN A 97 20.65 18.47 14.51
C ASN A 97 20.09 19.21 13.29
N LEU A 98 18.93 19.84 13.43
CA LEU A 98 18.37 20.73 12.41
C LEU A 98 19.26 21.94 12.18
N VAL A 99 19.21 22.49 10.96
CA VAL A 99 19.96 23.69 10.59
C VAL A 99 18.97 24.74 10.07
N PRO A 100 18.70 25.84 10.80
CA PRO A 100 19.15 26.13 12.17
C PRO A 100 18.51 25.16 13.20
N PRO A 101 19.14 24.97 14.38
CA PRO A 101 18.58 24.13 15.44
C PRO A 101 17.30 24.76 15.99
N VAL A 102 16.48 23.93 16.65
CA VAL A 102 15.23 24.33 17.30
C VAL A 102 15.40 24.15 18.81
N GLU A 103 15.23 25.22 19.56
CA GLU A 103 15.29 25.20 21.03
C GLU A 103 13.91 24.89 21.63
N LEU A 104 13.90 24.44 22.90
CA LEU A 104 12.66 24.31 23.66
C LEU A 104 12.00 25.66 23.87
N ALA A 105 10.67 25.71 23.79
CA ALA A 105 9.92 26.91 24.15
C ALA A 105 9.94 27.14 25.67
N ASN A 106 9.84 26.07 26.46
CA ASN A 106 10.04 26.12 27.90
C ASN A 106 11.33 25.41 28.32
N PRO A 107 12.39 26.14 28.74
CA PRO A 107 13.64 25.55 29.22
C PRO A 107 13.48 24.61 30.42
N GLU A 108 12.40 24.73 31.21
CA GLU A 108 12.11 23.79 32.30
C GLU A 108 11.84 22.36 31.81
N ASN A 109 11.54 22.17 30.52
CA ASN A 109 11.38 20.85 29.92
C ASN A 109 12.72 20.14 29.62
N GLN A 110 13.88 20.77 29.87
CA GLN A 110 15.19 20.19 29.54
C GLN A 110 15.42 18.82 30.18
N PHE A 111 15.05 18.63 31.45
CA PHE A 111 15.21 17.33 32.12
C PHE A 111 14.36 16.23 31.47
N ARG A 112 13.25 16.59 30.81
CA ARG A 112 12.40 15.65 30.05
C ARG A 112 13.08 15.24 28.75
N VAL A 113 13.72 16.20 28.06
CA VAL A 113 14.56 15.92 26.88
C VAL A 113 15.67 14.94 27.26
N ASP A 114 16.40 15.24 28.33
CA ASP A 114 17.50 14.39 28.80
C ASP A 114 17.01 12.97 29.14
N TYR A 115 15.84 12.85 29.79
CA TYR A 115 15.20 11.56 30.05
C TYR A 115 14.89 10.79 28.75
N ILE A 116 14.18 11.40 27.80
CA ILE A 116 13.78 10.74 26.55
C ILE A 116 15.02 10.27 25.76
N LEU A 117 16.07 11.09 25.69
CA LEU A 117 17.31 10.72 25.02
C LEU A 117 18.04 9.58 25.76
N SER A 118 18.00 9.55 27.09
CA SER A 118 18.62 8.49 27.89
C SER A 118 17.99 7.11 27.69
N VAL A 119 16.68 7.06 27.39
CA VAL A 119 15.92 5.80 27.20
C VAL A 119 15.81 5.36 25.74
N MET A 120 16.36 6.14 24.80
CA MET A 120 16.22 5.91 23.36
C MET A 120 16.65 4.51 22.91
N ASN A 121 17.82 4.06 23.35
CA ASN A 121 18.41 2.78 22.93
C ASN A 121 18.19 1.63 23.93
N VAL A 122 17.26 1.80 24.88
CA VAL A 122 16.96 0.75 25.87
C VAL A 122 16.18 -0.38 25.20
N PRO A 123 16.73 -1.61 25.13
CA PRO A 123 16.00 -2.75 24.59
C PRO A 123 14.88 -3.16 25.54
N ASN A 124 13.76 -3.64 25.00
CA ASN A 124 12.59 -4.08 25.79
C ASN A 124 12.16 -3.05 26.84
N PHE A 125 12.04 -1.79 26.42
CA PHE A 125 11.60 -0.71 27.30
C PHE A 125 10.23 -1.03 27.93
N ASP A 126 10.12 -0.87 29.25
CA ASP A 126 8.93 -1.29 30.02
C ASP A 126 7.78 -0.29 29.98
N PHE A 127 7.98 0.88 29.36
CA PHE A 127 6.99 1.97 29.27
C PHE A 127 6.39 2.37 30.62
N PRO A 128 7.21 2.86 31.58
CA PRO A 128 6.72 3.26 32.88
C PRO A 128 5.89 4.57 32.80
N PRO A 129 5.04 4.88 33.80
CA PRO A 129 4.15 6.03 33.75
C PRO A 129 4.86 7.36 33.44
N GLU A 130 6.04 7.58 34.01
CA GLU A 130 6.85 8.79 33.80
C GLU A 130 7.21 9.03 32.34
N PHE A 131 7.39 7.96 31.54
CA PHE A 131 7.67 8.12 30.11
C PHE A 131 6.55 8.84 29.38
N TYR A 132 5.29 8.46 29.65
CA TYR A 132 4.13 9.08 29.00
C TYR A 132 3.97 10.55 29.45
N GLU A 133 4.22 10.85 30.72
CA GLU A 133 4.14 12.22 31.25
C GLU A 133 5.26 13.11 30.70
N HIS A 134 6.47 12.59 30.48
CA HIS A 134 7.55 13.30 29.81
C HIS A 134 7.26 13.51 28.33
N ALA A 135 6.85 12.46 27.61
CA ALA A 135 6.52 12.53 26.20
C ALA A 135 5.38 13.51 25.91
N LYS A 136 4.33 13.51 26.74
CA LYS A 136 3.19 14.42 26.60
C LYS A 136 3.59 15.87 26.83
N ALA A 137 4.28 16.17 27.93
CA ALA A 137 4.71 17.53 28.24
C ALA A 137 5.68 18.09 27.17
N LEU A 138 6.52 17.23 26.58
CA LEU A 138 7.36 17.62 25.44
C LEU A 138 6.53 17.83 24.17
N TRP A 139 5.54 16.97 23.90
CA TRP A 139 4.70 17.13 22.72
C TRP A 139 3.88 18.42 22.74
N GLU A 140 3.52 18.90 23.92
CA GLU A 140 2.84 20.18 24.13
C GLU A 140 3.79 21.40 24.10
N ASP A 141 5.12 21.19 24.05
CA ASP A 141 6.11 22.27 23.93
C ASP A 141 6.16 22.82 22.50
N GLU A 142 5.98 24.13 22.33
CA GLU A 142 5.95 24.78 21.01
C GLU A 142 7.27 24.63 20.23
N GLY A 143 8.41 24.48 20.92
CA GLY A 143 9.70 24.20 20.29
C GLY A 143 9.75 22.79 19.70
N VAL A 144 9.21 21.81 20.42
CA VAL A 144 9.08 20.42 19.93
C VAL A 144 8.07 20.35 18.77
N ARG A 145 6.94 21.07 18.86
CA ARG A 145 5.98 21.19 17.75
C ARG A 145 6.63 21.85 16.52
N ALA A 146 7.43 22.90 16.70
CA ALA A 146 8.17 23.53 15.60
C ALA A 146 9.18 22.58 14.95
N CYS A 147 9.84 21.71 15.73
CA CYS A 147 10.70 20.65 15.20
C CYS A 147 9.91 19.61 14.40
N TYR A 148 8.72 19.22 14.88
CA TYR A 148 7.82 18.30 14.16
C TYR A 148 7.37 18.84 12.80
N GLU A 149 7.05 20.13 12.70
CA GLU A 149 6.68 20.77 11.43
C GLU A 149 7.81 20.73 10.38
N ARG A 150 9.06 20.56 10.82
CA ARG A 150 10.26 20.39 9.98
C ARG A 150 10.65 18.93 9.81
N SER A 151 9.76 18.00 10.09
CA SER A 151 10.02 16.55 10.03
C SER A 151 10.38 16.02 8.66
N ASN A 152 10.20 16.79 7.58
CA ASN A 152 10.69 16.42 6.25
C ASN A 152 12.22 16.51 6.11
N GLU A 153 12.92 17.16 7.05
CA GLU A 153 14.38 17.28 7.10
C GLU A 153 15.06 16.08 7.78
N TYR A 154 14.28 15.18 8.40
CA TYR A 154 14.76 13.96 9.04
C TYR A 154 13.78 12.80 8.84
N GLN A 155 14.06 11.62 9.42
CA GLN A 155 13.27 10.41 9.18
C GLN A 155 12.25 10.15 10.28
N LEU A 156 11.12 10.86 10.24
CA LEU A 156 9.99 10.63 11.13
C LEU A 156 8.99 9.61 10.55
N ILE A 157 8.25 8.93 11.42
CA ILE A 157 7.14 8.06 11.03
C ILE A 157 5.86 8.86 10.80
N ASP A 158 5.08 8.53 9.77
CA ASP A 158 3.87 9.30 9.42
C ASP A 158 2.80 9.28 10.53
N CYS A 159 2.77 8.22 11.34
CA CYS A 159 1.80 8.08 12.43
C CYS A 159 2.22 8.81 13.73
N ALA A 160 3.30 9.60 13.71
CA ALA A 160 3.83 10.29 14.88
C ALA A 160 2.77 11.16 15.57
N GLN A 161 2.19 12.12 14.85
CA GLN A 161 1.16 13.00 15.41
C GLN A 161 -0.04 12.22 15.93
N TYR A 162 -0.54 11.25 15.15
CA TYR A 162 -1.70 10.46 15.53
C TYR A 162 -1.53 9.75 16.88
N PHE A 163 -0.35 9.19 17.16
CA PHE A 163 -0.09 8.50 18.43
C PHE A 163 0.29 9.46 19.56
N LEU A 164 1.00 10.55 19.28
CA LEU A 164 1.37 11.56 20.27
C LEU A 164 0.14 12.35 20.77
N ASP A 165 -0.83 12.64 19.89
CA ASP A 165 -2.09 13.31 20.26
C ASP A 165 -2.98 12.45 21.17
N LYS A 166 -2.68 11.14 21.31
CA LYS A 166 -3.48 10.19 22.10
C LYS A 166 -2.69 9.46 23.18
N ILE A 167 -1.59 10.06 23.68
CA ILE A 167 -0.78 9.50 24.77
C ILE A 167 -1.64 9.10 25.97
N ASP A 168 -2.64 9.91 26.35
CA ASP A 168 -3.51 9.64 27.50
C ASP A 168 -4.37 8.38 27.34
N VAL A 169 -4.67 7.98 26.10
CA VAL A 169 -5.40 6.75 25.79
C VAL A 169 -4.45 5.56 25.82
N ILE A 170 -3.28 5.69 25.21
CA ILE A 170 -2.29 4.59 25.09
C ILE A 170 -1.66 4.24 26.44
N LYS A 171 -1.54 5.20 27.36
CA LYS A 171 -0.94 4.99 28.69
C LYS A 171 -1.80 4.15 29.64
N GLN A 172 -3.09 3.97 29.35
CA GLN A 172 -4.00 3.21 30.21
C GLN A 172 -3.60 1.72 30.24
N ALA A 173 -3.72 1.09 31.42
CA ALA A 173 -3.34 -0.31 31.59
C ALA A 173 -4.28 -1.28 30.85
N ASP A 174 -5.53 -0.87 30.63
CA ASP A 174 -6.58 -1.60 29.91
C ASP A 174 -6.74 -1.14 28.45
N TYR A 175 -5.75 -0.42 27.91
CA TYR A 175 -5.77 0.05 26.53
C TYR A 175 -5.93 -1.11 25.53
N VAL A 176 -7.01 -1.05 24.75
CA VAL A 176 -7.26 -1.95 23.61
C VAL A 176 -7.18 -1.14 22.31
N PRO A 177 -6.27 -1.47 21.38
CA PRO A 177 -6.15 -0.76 20.11
C PRO A 177 -7.42 -0.84 19.28
N SER A 178 -7.86 0.33 18.79
CA SER A 178 -8.90 0.41 17.77
C SER A 178 -8.37 -0.09 16.42
N ASP A 179 -9.25 -0.43 15.49
CA ASP A 179 -8.82 -0.85 14.15
C ASP A 179 -8.07 0.30 13.43
N GLN A 180 -8.40 1.56 13.74
CA GLN A 180 -7.66 2.73 13.27
C GLN A 180 -6.23 2.77 13.82
N ASP A 181 -6.02 2.40 15.09
CA ASP A 181 -4.68 2.26 15.67
C ASP A 181 -3.86 1.19 14.98
N LEU A 182 -4.50 0.07 14.65
CA LEU A 182 -3.87 -1.04 13.95
C LEU A 182 -3.48 -0.66 12.52
N LEU A 183 -4.31 0.14 11.84
CA LEU A 183 -4.04 0.66 10.50
C LEU A 183 -2.85 1.63 10.51
N ARG A 184 -2.83 2.58 11.46
CA ARG A 184 -1.76 3.60 11.61
C ARG A 184 -0.46 3.03 12.19
N CYS A 185 -0.51 1.90 12.89
CA CYS A 185 0.65 1.25 13.47
C CYS A 185 1.65 0.83 12.37
N ARG A 186 2.89 1.33 12.49
CA ARG A 186 3.98 1.08 11.57
C ARG A 186 4.80 -0.11 12.04
N VAL A 187 4.85 -1.13 11.19
CA VAL A 187 5.73 -2.29 11.34
C VAL A 187 6.49 -2.48 10.03
N LEU A 188 7.82 -2.49 10.10
CA LEU A 188 8.66 -2.70 8.92
C LEU A 188 8.43 -4.12 8.39
N THR A 189 7.92 -4.20 7.17
CA THR A 189 7.65 -5.47 6.49
C THR A 189 8.93 -5.97 5.84
N SER A 190 9.46 -7.09 6.36
CA SER A 190 10.59 -7.81 5.78
C SER A 190 10.11 -9.17 5.27
N GLY A 191 10.39 -9.46 4.00
CA GLY A 191 9.90 -10.65 3.32
C GLY A 191 8.60 -10.44 2.55
N ILE A 192 7.86 -11.52 2.40
CA ILE A 192 6.64 -11.64 1.61
C ILE A 192 5.55 -12.14 2.55
N PHE A 193 4.43 -11.42 2.61
CA PHE A 193 3.26 -11.78 3.40
C PHE A 193 2.07 -12.03 2.48
N GLU A 194 1.38 -13.14 2.72
CA GLU A 194 0.24 -13.57 1.92
C GLU A 194 -1.07 -13.37 2.70
N THR A 195 -2.10 -12.87 2.03
CA THR A 195 -3.45 -12.77 2.59
C THR A 195 -4.46 -13.26 1.56
N LYS A 196 -5.32 -14.19 1.99
CA LYS A 196 -6.38 -14.78 1.16
C LYS A 196 -7.73 -14.35 1.72
N PHE A 197 -8.62 -13.92 0.84
CA PHE A 197 -9.97 -13.52 1.20
C PHE A 197 -10.92 -13.78 0.04
N GLN A 198 -12.21 -13.80 0.33
CA GLN A 198 -13.25 -14.01 -0.65
C GLN A 198 -14.24 -12.84 -0.60
N VAL A 199 -14.52 -12.25 -1.75
CA VAL A 199 -15.53 -11.21 -1.93
C VAL A 199 -16.54 -11.75 -2.92
N ASP A 200 -17.78 -11.94 -2.48
CA ASP A 200 -18.89 -12.41 -3.31
C ASP A 200 -18.56 -13.62 -4.19
N LYS A 201 -17.98 -14.64 -3.55
CA LYS A 201 -17.57 -15.92 -4.16
C LYS A 201 -16.36 -15.83 -5.10
N VAL A 202 -15.77 -14.66 -5.28
CA VAL A 202 -14.51 -14.46 -6.00
C VAL A 202 -13.36 -14.51 -4.99
N ASN A 203 -12.36 -15.36 -5.26
CA ASN A 203 -11.21 -15.53 -4.38
C ASN A 203 -10.09 -14.56 -4.76
N PHE A 204 -9.52 -13.91 -3.77
CA PHE A 204 -8.36 -13.04 -3.92
C PHE A 204 -7.20 -13.55 -3.09
N HIS A 205 -6.00 -13.45 -3.65
CA HIS A 205 -4.75 -13.77 -3.00
C HIS A 205 -3.79 -12.60 -3.17
N MET A 206 -3.60 -11.84 -2.09
CA MET A 206 -2.74 -10.65 -2.05
C MET A 206 -1.37 -10.97 -1.48
N PHE A 207 -0.34 -10.44 -2.12
CA PHE A 207 1.07 -10.54 -1.71
C PHE A 207 1.60 -9.16 -1.32
N ASP A 208 1.86 -8.93 -0.03
CA ASP A 208 2.56 -7.75 0.48
C ASP A 208 4.05 -8.04 0.56
N VAL A 209 4.84 -7.33 -0.24
CA VAL A 209 6.30 -7.50 -0.28
C VAL A 209 6.99 -6.29 0.30
N GLY A 210 8.10 -6.52 1.01
CA GLY A 210 8.94 -5.44 1.53
C GLY A 210 9.31 -4.42 0.45
N GLY A 211 9.08 -3.13 0.71
CA GLY A 211 9.27 -2.03 -0.26
C GLY A 211 10.68 -1.43 -0.28
N GLN A 212 11.46 -1.70 0.76
CA GLN A 212 12.81 -1.17 0.94
C GLN A 212 13.77 -1.75 -0.09
N ARG A 213 14.85 -1.02 -0.43
CA ARG A 213 15.80 -1.42 -1.49
C ARG A 213 16.32 -2.85 -1.34
N ASP A 214 16.64 -3.28 -0.12
CA ASP A 214 17.19 -4.63 0.14
C ASP A 214 16.18 -5.76 -0.08
N GLU A 215 14.89 -5.46 0.04
CA GLU A 215 13.79 -6.41 -0.11
C GLU A 215 13.40 -6.64 -1.58
N ARG A 216 13.73 -5.70 -2.47
CA ARG A 216 13.28 -5.72 -3.88
C ARG A 216 13.78 -6.91 -4.68
N ARG A 217 14.92 -7.48 -4.30
CA ARG A 217 15.46 -8.71 -4.93
C ARG A 217 14.54 -9.92 -4.73
N LYS A 218 13.70 -9.92 -3.68
CA LYS A 218 12.76 -11.00 -3.38
C LYS A 218 11.50 -10.93 -4.24
N TRP A 219 11.19 -9.79 -4.86
CA TRP A 219 9.93 -9.58 -5.60
C TRP A 219 9.74 -10.55 -6.76
N ILE A 220 10.84 -10.94 -7.42
CA ILE A 220 10.81 -11.91 -8.52
C ILE A 220 10.18 -13.26 -8.11
N GLN A 221 10.23 -13.60 -6.82
CA GLN A 221 9.63 -14.83 -6.27
C GLN A 221 8.09 -14.80 -6.34
N CYS A 222 7.49 -13.61 -6.39
CA CYS A 222 6.04 -13.41 -6.44
C CYS A 222 5.52 -13.11 -7.85
N PHE A 223 6.38 -12.98 -8.86
CA PHE A 223 5.96 -12.59 -10.22
C PHE A 223 5.28 -13.71 -11.00
N ASN A 224 5.34 -14.93 -10.49
CA ASN A 224 4.68 -16.05 -11.15
C ASN A 224 3.18 -15.87 -11.06
N ASP A 225 2.58 -15.73 -12.24
CA ASP A 225 1.18 -16.08 -12.44
C ASP A 225 0.25 -15.06 -11.73
N VAL A 226 0.72 -13.82 -11.53
CA VAL A 226 -0.07 -12.70 -11.00
C VAL A 226 -1.15 -12.26 -12.00
N THR A 227 -2.32 -11.91 -11.49
CA THR A 227 -3.42 -11.35 -12.31
C THR A 227 -3.18 -9.87 -12.58
N ALA A 228 -2.81 -9.11 -11.55
CA ALA A 228 -2.54 -7.68 -11.64
C ALA A 228 -1.54 -7.24 -10.57
N ILE A 229 -0.89 -6.12 -10.81
CA ILE A 229 -0.05 -5.42 -9.84
C ILE A 229 -0.82 -4.23 -9.29
N ILE A 230 -0.81 -4.06 -7.98
CA ILE A 230 -1.23 -2.81 -7.33
C ILE A 230 0.05 -2.06 -6.94
N PHE A 231 0.35 -0.99 -7.65
CA PHE A 231 1.52 -0.16 -7.37
C PHE A 231 1.12 1.01 -6.47
N VAL A 232 1.68 1.10 -5.28
CA VAL A 232 1.30 2.06 -4.24
C VAL A 232 2.35 3.16 -4.13
N VAL A 233 1.90 4.41 -4.17
CA VAL A 233 2.72 5.62 -4.09
C VAL A 233 2.30 6.46 -2.89
N ALA A 234 3.26 6.87 -2.04
CA ALA A 234 3.01 7.88 -1.02
C ALA A 234 3.08 9.27 -1.66
N SER A 235 1.94 9.79 -2.11
CA SER A 235 1.86 11.06 -2.87
C SER A 235 2.29 12.26 -2.01
N SER A 236 2.02 12.21 -0.71
CA SER A 236 2.41 13.25 0.25
C SER A 236 3.91 13.35 0.51
N SER A 237 4.72 12.36 0.11
CA SER A 237 6.17 12.31 0.39
C SER A 237 7.04 13.06 -0.63
N TYR A 238 6.47 13.98 -1.41
CA TYR A 238 7.20 14.74 -2.44
C TYR A 238 8.33 15.63 -1.89
N ASN A 239 8.29 15.99 -0.60
CA ASN A 239 9.28 16.84 0.05
C ASN A 239 10.24 16.08 0.99
N MET A 240 10.26 14.74 0.92
CA MET A 240 11.02 13.87 1.83
C MET A 240 12.06 13.05 1.07
N VAL A 241 13.09 12.59 1.79
CA VAL A 241 14.10 11.66 1.29
C VAL A 241 13.91 10.25 1.86
N ILE A 242 14.36 9.22 1.14
CA ILE A 242 14.26 7.82 1.58
C ILE A 242 15.21 7.53 2.74
N ARG A 243 14.86 6.54 3.58
CA ARG A 243 15.66 6.16 4.76
C ARG A 243 17.01 5.56 4.37
N GLU A 244 17.08 4.87 3.23
CA GLU A 244 18.23 4.06 2.84
C GLU A 244 19.50 4.88 2.52
N ASP A 245 19.37 6.08 1.97
CA ASP A 245 20.51 6.95 1.66
C ASP A 245 20.37 8.38 2.20
N ASN A 246 19.22 8.74 2.78
CA ASN A 246 18.89 10.08 3.27
C ASN A 246 19.17 11.20 2.25
N GLN A 247 19.07 10.88 0.95
CA GLN A 247 19.41 11.79 -0.14
C GLN A 247 18.38 11.72 -1.29
N THR A 248 17.98 10.53 -1.70
CA THR A 248 17.06 10.35 -2.82
C THR A 248 15.65 10.75 -2.42
N ASN A 249 15.01 11.63 -3.19
CA ASN A 249 13.61 12.02 -2.98
C ASN A 249 12.66 10.80 -3.05
N ARG A 250 11.72 10.70 -2.10
CA ARG A 250 10.82 9.54 -1.99
C ARG A 250 9.89 9.37 -3.20
N LEU A 251 9.35 10.48 -3.73
CA LEU A 251 8.48 10.43 -4.92
C LEU A 251 9.29 10.09 -6.17
N GLN A 252 10.50 10.62 -6.31
CA GLN A 252 11.40 10.25 -7.40
C GLN A 252 11.80 8.77 -7.36
N GLU A 253 12.06 8.22 -6.17
CA GLU A 253 12.31 6.78 -6.00
C GLU A 253 11.09 5.96 -6.45
N ALA A 254 9.88 6.40 -6.12
CA ALA A 254 8.65 5.74 -6.56
C ALA A 254 8.48 5.79 -8.10
N LEU A 255 8.79 6.91 -8.74
CA LEU A 255 8.79 7.06 -10.21
C LEU A 255 9.81 6.12 -10.88
N ASN A 256 11.05 6.11 -10.35
CA ASN A 256 12.11 5.23 -10.84
C ASN A 256 11.73 3.75 -10.72
N LEU A 257 11.15 3.39 -9.57
CA LEU A 257 10.68 2.04 -9.30
C LEU A 257 9.52 1.65 -10.23
N PHE A 258 8.54 2.54 -10.42
CA PHE A 258 7.42 2.31 -11.33
C PHE A 258 7.91 2.11 -12.77
N LYS A 259 8.84 2.95 -13.24
CA LYS A 259 9.47 2.81 -14.55
C LYS A 259 10.18 1.47 -14.71
N SER A 260 10.85 0.98 -13.67
CA SER A 260 11.50 -0.33 -13.66
C SER A 260 10.48 -1.47 -13.78
N ILE A 261 9.37 -1.40 -13.05
CA ILE A 261 8.27 -2.38 -13.09
C ILE A 261 7.57 -2.37 -14.45
N TRP A 262 7.22 -1.19 -14.96
CA TRP A 262 6.53 -1.01 -16.25
C TRP A 262 7.34 -1.56 -17.43
N ASN A 263 8.67 -1.37 -17.42
CA ASN A 263 9.56 -1.86 -18.48
C ASN A 263 10.07 -3.28 -18.23
N ASN A 264 9.63 -3.95 -17.15
CA ASN A 264 10.12 -5.28 -16.81
C ASN A 264 9.62 -6.32 -17.81
N ARG A 265 10.54 -7.08 -18.41
CA ARG A 265 10.22 -8.13 -19.41
C ARG A 265 9.24 -9.19 -18.90
N TRP A 266 9.25 -9.50 -17.60
CA TRP A 266 8.40 -10.52 -16.99
C TRP A 266 6.98 -10.01 -16.70
N LEU A 267 6.76 -8.70 -16.76
CA LEU A 267 5.50 -8.05 -16.39
C LEU A 267 4.77 -7.41 -17.59
N ARG A 268 5.26 -7.61 -18.82
CA ARG A 268 4.74 -6.96 -20.03
C ARG A 268 3.25 -7.20 -20.29
N THR A 269 2.72 -8.33 -19.86
CA THR A 269 1.31 -8.72 -20.06
C THR A 269 0.46 -8.47 -18.81
N ILE A 270 1.06 -7.94 -17.74
CA ILE A 270 0.40 -7.78 -16.44
C ILE A 270 -0.12 -6.36 -16.32
N SER A 271 -1.41 -6.25 -16.03
CA SER A 271 -2.08 -4.97 -15.75
C SER A 271 -1.52 -4.35 -14.47
N VAL A 272 -1.30 -3.04 -14.48
CA VAL A 272 -0.88 -2.28 -13.29
C VAL A 272 -2.00 -1.33 -12.88
N ILE A 273 -2.47 -1.49 -11.65
CA ILE A 273 -3.38 -0.57 -10.97
C ILE A 273 -2.52 0.36 -10.13
N LEU A 274 -2.56 1.65 -10.41
CA LEU A 274 -1.77 2.66 -9.70
C LEU A 274 -2.60 3.28 -8.57
N PHE A 275 -2.14 3.13 -7.33
CA PHE A 275 -2.71 3.79 -6.16
C PHE A 275 -1.84 4.97 -5.75
N LEU A 276 -2.39 6.17 -5.93
CA LEU A 276 -1.84 7.40 -5.36
C LEU A 276 -2.37 7.51 -3.92
N ASN A 277 -1.64 6.94 -2.98
CA ASN A 277 -2.02 6.88 -1.57
C ASN A 277 -1.65 8.18 -0.83
N LYS A 278 -2.17 8.33 0.40
CA LYS A 278 -1.94 9.47 1.32
C LYS A 278 -2.44 10.80 0.74
N GLN A 279 -3.65 10.80 0.18
CA GLN A 279 -4.28 11.99 -0.40
C GLN A 279 -4.66 13.01 0.69
N ASP A 280 -5.06 12.52 1.86
CA ASP A 280 -5.27 13.28 3.09
C ASP A 280 -4.03 14.11 3.48
N LEU A 281 -2.87 13.46 3.61
CA LEU A 281 -1.61 14.13 3.96
C LEU A 281 -1.09 15.02 2.82
N LEU A 282 -1.39 14.67 1.56
CA LEU A 282 -1.05 15.53 0.41
C LEU A 282 -1.88 16.82 0.48
N ALA A 283 -3.18 16.72 0.72
CA ALA A 283 -4.08 17.86 0.83
C ALA A 283 -3.64 18.79 1.98
N GLU A 284 -3.41 18.24 3.18
CA GLU A 284 -2.93 19.01 4.33
C GLU A 284 -1.65 19.79 4.01
N LYS A 285 -0.66 19.12 3.42
CA LYS A 285 0.65 19.71 3.12
C LYS A 285 0.58 20.79 2.03
N VAL A 286 -0.21 20.55 0.98
CA VAL A 286 -0.43 21.53 -0.10
C VAL A 286 -1.16 22.76 0.41
N LEU A 287 -2.19 22.57 1.25
CA LEU A 287 -2.97 23.67 1.81
C LEU A 287 -2.19 24.47 2.85
N ALA A 288 -1.33 23.83 3.65
CA ALA A 288 -0.43 24.49 4.59
C ALA A 288 0.58 25.43 3.91
N GLY A 289 0.96 25.13 2.66
CA GLY A 289 1.79 26.00 1.84
C GLY A 289 3.25 26.19 2.31
N LYS A 290 3.69 25.39 3.31
CA LYS A 290 5.05 25.44 3.87
C LYS A 290 6.10 24.79 2.97
N SER A 291 5.74 23.70 2.28
CA SER A 291 6.61 23.00 1.33
C SER A 291 5.93 22.94 -0.03
N LYS A 292 6.39 23.76 -0.98
CA LYS A 292 5.78 23.83 -2.31
C LYS A 292 6.30 22.70 -3.19
N ILE A 293 5.46 22.15 -4.05
CA ILE A 293 5.85 21.03 -4.93
C ILE A 293 6.92 21.48 -5.92
N GLU A 294 6.81 22.71 -6.43
CA GLU A 294 7.76 23.30 -7.39
C GLU A 294 9.19 23.46 -6.87
N ASP A 295 9.40 23.44 -5.54
CA ASP A 295 10.75 23.46 -4.95
C ASP A 295 11.48 22.11 -5.12
N TYR A 296 10.73 21.03 -5.34
CA TYR A 296 11.23 19.66 -5.51
C TYR A 296 11.05 19.14 -6.95
N PHE A 297 9.98 19.58 -7.61
CA PHE A 297 9.59 19.21 -8.98
C PHE A 297 9.28 20.49 -9.79
N PRO A 298 10.31 21.18 -10.33
CA PRO A 298 10.18 22.52 -10.93
C PRO A 298 9.16 22.63 -12.07
N GLU A 299 8.90 21.53 -12.77
CA GLU A 299 7.90 21.40 -13.83
C GLU A 299 6.47 21.66 -13.32
N PHE A 300 6.19 21.44 -12.02
CA PHE A 300 4.90 21.74 -11.41
C PHE A 300 4.55 23.22 -11.54
N ALA A 301 5.52 24.14 -11.56
CA ALA A 301 5.25 25.57 -11.75
C ALA A 301 4.55 25.88 -13.08
N ARG A 302 4.78 25.04 -14.11
CA ARG A 302 4.18 25.19 -15.46
C ARG A 302 3.01 24.25 -15.70
N TYR A 303 2.74 23.34 -14.76
CA TYR A 303 1.68 22.35 -14.88
C TYR A 303 0.29 23.02 -14.80
N THR A 304 -0.58 22.65 -15.72
CA THR A 304 -1.98 23.08 -15.76
C THR A 304 -2.88 21.88 -15.51
N THR A 305 -3.89 22.04 -14.66
CA THR A 305 -4.86 20.98 -14.37
C THR A 305 -5.55 20.55 -15.67
N PRO A 306 -5.61 19.24 -15.97
CA PRO A 306 -6.28 18.72 -17.15
C PRO A 306 -7.77 19.04 -17.17
N GLU A 307 -8.35 19.20 -18.36
CA GLU A 307 -9.80 19.46 -18.53
C GLU A 307 -10.66 18.25 -18.13
N ASP A 308 -10.12 17.03 -18.22
CA ASP A 308 -10.77 15.79 -17.80
C ASP A 308 -10.63 15.51 -16.29
N ALA A 309 -10.14 16.48 -15.51
CA ALA A 309 -10.05 16.36 -14.08
C ALA A 309 -11.44 16.31 -13.42
N THR A 310 -11.61 15.38 -12.48
CA THR A 310 -12.81 15.11 -11.71
C THR A 310 -12.52 15.36 -10.22
N PRO A 311 -12.50 16.63 -9.78
CA PRO A 311 -12.28 16.95 -8.37
C PRO A 311 -13.43 16.42 -7.50
N GLU A 312 -13.12 16.05 -6.26
CA GLU A 312 -14.15 15.66 -5.30
C GLU A 312 -14.98 16.88 -4.86
N PRO A 313 -16.24 16.69 -4.44
CA PRO A 313 -17.06 17.80 -3.94
C PRO A 313 -16.39 18.52 -2.77
N GLY A 314 -16.10 19.81 -2.94
CA GLY A 314 -15.45 20.64 -1.92
C GLY A 314 -13.91 20.56 -1.89
N GLU A 315 -13.29 19.86 -2.85
CA GLU A 315 -11.83 19.81 -2.96
C GLU A 315 -11.26 21.17 -3.42
N ASP A 316 -10.19 21.62 -2.76
CA ASP A 316 -9.50 22.86 -3.14
C ASP A 316 -8.76 22.66 -4.48
N PRO A 317 -8.89 23.59 -5.45
CA PRO A 317 -8.23 23.47 -6.76
C PRO A 317 -6.71 23.30 -6.69
N ARG A 318 -6.05 23.78 -5.63
CA ARG A 318 -4.61 23.57 -5.40
C ARG A 318 -4.30 22.10 -5.14
N VAL A 319 -5.16 21.41 -4.39
CA VAL A 319 -5.06 19.96 -4.12
C VAL A 319 -5.34 19.18 -5.39
N THR A 320 -6.37 19.55 -6.14
CA THR A 320 -6.67 18.93 -7.46
C THR A 320 -5.47 19.06 -8.40
N ARG A 321 -4.89 20.24 -8.53
CA ARG A 321 -3.70 20.45 -9.37
C ARG A 321 -2.52 19.60 -8.93
N ALA A 322 -2.25 19.54 -7.62
CA ALA A 322 -1.17 18.74 -7.05
C ALA A 322 -1.34 17.23 -7.29
N LYS A 323 -2.52 16.67 -6.99
CA LYS A 323 -2.78 15.23 -7.15
C LYS A 323 -2.71 14.80 -8.62
N TYR A 324 -3.21 15.64 -9.53
CA TYR A 324 -3.17 15.38 -10.97
C TYR A 324 -1.77 15.51 -11.55
N PHE A 325 -0.95 16.46 -11.08
CA PHE A 325 0.45 16.54 -11.45
C PHE A 325 1.19 15.24 -11.11
N ILE A 326 1.07 14.78 -9.85
CA ILE A 326 1.72 13.55 -9.40
C ILE A 326 1.22 12.36 -10.23
N ARG A 327 -0.09 12.27 -10.49
CA ARG A 327 -0.66 11.25 -11.38
C ARG A 327 0.02 11.24 -12.74
N ASP A 328 0.14 12.40 -13.36
CA ASP A 328 0.63 12.54 -14.73
C ASP A 328 2.11 12.21 -14.83
N GLU A 329 2.93 12.43 -13.80
CA GLU A 329 4.34 11.98 -13.78
C GLU A 329 4.47 10.45 -13.95
N PHE A 330 3.55 9.67 -13.38
CA PHE A 330 3.52 8.22 -13.59
C PHE A 330 2.97 7.83 -14.97
N LEU A 331 2.11 8.65 -15.58
CA LEU A 331 1.56 8.41 -16.91
C LEU A 331 2.53 8.83 -18.03
N VAL A 332 3.32 9.89 -17.85
CA VAL A 332 4.32 10.37 -18.81
C VAL A 332 5.44 9.36 -19.02
N SER A 333 5.77 8.58 -17.99
CA SER A 333 6.73 7.45 -18.07
C SER A 333 6.38 6.38 -19.14
N ARG A 334 5.22 6.48 -19.81
CA ARG A 334 4.76 5.64 -20.92
C ARG A 334 5.33 5.99 -22.30
N THR A 335 5.85 7.21 -22.52
CA THR A 335 6.07 7.76 -23.88
C THR A 335 7.23 7.13 -24.68
N CYS A 336 7.66 5.92 -24.37
CA CYS A 336 8.64 5.17 -25.18
C CYS A 336 8.02 4.23 -26.25
N SER A 337 6.70 4.17 -26.45
CA SER A 337 6.14 3.53 -27.65
C SER A 337 4.71 3.99 -28.00
N PRO A 338 4.46 4.56 -29.21
CA PRO A 338 3.13 4.94 -29.68
C PRO A 338 2.16 3.77 -29.93
N LEU A 339 2.61 2.51 -29.89
CA LEU A 339 1.81 1.35 -30.30
C LEU A 339 0.87 0.78 -29.20
N LEU A 340 0.94 1.28 -27.96
CA LEU A 340 0.20 0.71 -26.81
C LEU A 340 -0.99 1.56 -26.33
N LEU A 341 -1.31 2.66 -27.03
CA LEU A 341 -2.47 3.51 -26.74
C LEU A 341 -3.82 2.81 -26.99
N LEU A 342 -3.84 1.64 -27.65
CA LEU A 342 -5.06 0.97 -28.11
C LEU A 342 -5.58 -0.16 -27.22
N THR A 343 -4.87 -0.60 -26.17
CA THR A 343 -5.32 -1.77 -25.37
C THR A 343 -6.03 -1.45 -24.06
N GLY A 344 -6.13 -0.18 -23.62
CA GLY A 344 -7.02 0.19 -22.52
C GLY A 344 -6.73 -0.48 -21.17
N ILE A 345 -5.47 -0.83 -20.86
CA ILE A 345 -5.12 -1.52 -19.59
C ILE A 345 -4.38 -0.58 -18.63
N LEU A 346 -5.06 0.45 -18.15
CA LEU A 346 -4.76 1.07 -16.86
C LEU A 346 -6.03 1.67 -16.29
N GLN A 347 -6.70 0.92 -15.42
CA GLN A 347 -7.73 1.49 -14.54
C GLN A 347 -7.02 2.14 -13.37
N LEU A 348 -6.99 3.47 -13.41
CA LEU A 348 -6.56 4.30 -12.30
C LEU A 348 -7.68 4.24 -11.25
N VAL A 349 -7.38 3.78 -10.04
CA VAL A 349 -8.28 3.95 -8.91
C VAL A 349 -7.54 4.78 -7.86
N VAL A 350 -8.01 6.00 -7.67
CA VAL A 350 -7.59 6.85 -6.55
C VAL A 350 -8.41 6.40 -5.35
N LEU A 351 -7.76 5.78 -4.37
CA LEU A 351 -8.38 5.45 -3.08
C LEU A 351 -7.78 6.36 -2.01
N ASP A 352 -8.62 7.17 -1.38
CA ASP A 352 -8.36 7.71 -0.06
C ASP A 352 -8.73 6.63 0.98
N LEU A 353 -7.75 6.18 1.76
CA LEU A 353 -7.87 5.02 2.65
C LEU A 353 -8.06 5.41 4.13
N GLU A 354 -8.15 6.71 4.44
CA GLU A 354 -8.06 7.20 5.83
C GLU A 354 -9.27 8.00 6.33
N THR A 355 -10.24 8.36 5.50
CA THR A 355 -11.40 9.16 5.91
C THR A 355 -12.63 8.32 6.25
N GLU A 356 -13.03 8.35 7.53
CA GLU A 356 -14.24 7.72 8.11
C GLU A 356 -15.57 8.35 7.66
N ARG A 357 -15.57 9.30 6.71
CA ARG A 357 -16.78 10.01 6.30
C ARG A 357 -17.39 9.38 5.06
N SER A 358 -18.49 8.66 5.32
CA SER A 358 -19.44 8.07 4.37
C SER A 358 -18.89 6.95 3.49
N ARG A 359 -19.20 5.70 3.88
CA ARG A 359 -19.19 4.47 3.07
C ARG A 359 -18.05 4.41 2.03
N PRO A 360 -16.91 3.74 2.30
CA PRO A 360 -15.94 3.47 1.25
C PRO A 360 -16.64 2.62 0.21
N SER A 361 -17.09 3.27 -0.86
CA SER A 361 -17.83 2.62 -1.92
C SER A 361 -16.81 1.91 -2.79
N ILE A 362 -16.36 0.76 -2.30
CA ILE A 362 -15.80 -0.35 -3.11
C ILE A 362 -16.81 -0.79 -4.20
N VAL A 363 -18.01 -0.21 -4.23
CA VAL A 363 -19.00 -0.32 -5.32
C VAL A 363 -18.40 0.02 -6.70
N LEU A 364 -17.36 0.87 -6.79
CA LEU A 364 -16.68 1.14 -8.07
C LEU A 364 -15.78 -0.01 -8.57
N TYR A 365 -15.42 -1.00 -7.73
CA TYR A 365 -14.66 -2.17 -8.17
C TYR A 365 -15.52 -3.24 -8.82
N TYR A 366 -16.84 -3.18 -8.61
CA TYR A 366 -17.78 -4.17 -9.10
C TYR A 366 -18.08 -4.03 -10.59
N GLU A 367 -18.25 -2.80 -11.09
CA GLU A 367 -18.48 -2.55 -12.52
C GLU A 367 -17.21 -2.71 -13.37
N LEU A 368 -16.04 -2.42 -12.82
CA LEU A 368 -14.77 -2.48 -13.57
C LEU A 368 -14.24 -3.92 -13.72
N MET A 369 -14.53 -4.83 -12.79
CA MET A 369 -14.12 -6.24 -12.83
C MET A 369 -15.15 -7.18 -13.47
N ALA A 370 -16.41 -6.76 -13.59
CA ALA A 370 -17.50 -7.55 -14.18
C ALA A 370 -17.68 -7.36 -15.71
N GLY A 371 -16.91 -6.47 -16.34
CA GLY A 371 -16.86 -6.38 -17.79
C GLY A 371 -16.24 -7.65 -18.39
N PRO A 372 -16.81 -8.24 -19.47
CA PRO A 372 -16.22 -9.41 -20.07
C PRO A 372 -14.81 -9.07 -20.55
N LEU A 373 -13.81 -9.73 -19.98
CA LEU A 373 -12.51 -9.93 -20.62
C LEU A 373 -12.80 -10.69 -21.93
N VAL A 374 -13.11 -9.95 -22.98
CA VAL A 374 -13.20 -10.50 -24.34
C VAL A 374 -11.78 -10.90 -24.71
N VAL A 375 -11.46 -12.17 -24.44
CA VAL A 375 -10.32 -12.85 -25.04
C VAL A 375 -10.68 -13.00 -26.53
N GLY A 376 -10.43 -11.94 -27.29
CA GLY A 376 -10.55 -11.93 -28.73
C GLY A 376 -9.47 -12.81 -29.34
N CYS A 377 -9.77 -14.11 -29.47
CA CYS A 377 -9.07 -14.99 -30.38
C CYS A 377 -9.50 -14.59 -31.80
N GLY A 378 -8.79 -13.63 -32.41
CA GLY A 378 -9.08 -13.10 -33.74
C GLY A 378 -7.93 -13.39 -34.70
N ILE A 379 -8.11 -14.43 -35.52
CA ILE A 379 -7.32 -14.71 -36.72
C ILE A 379 -7.44 -13.48 -37.65
N PRO A 380 -6.35 -12.96 -38.24
CA PRO A 380 -6.42 -11.77 -39.06
C PRO A 380 -7.00 -12.08 -40.43
N GLY A 381 -8.15 -11.49 -40.74
CA GLY A 381 -8.67 -11.44 -42.11
C GLY A 381 -10.17 -11.69 -42.19
N GLU A 382 -10.98 -10.67 -41.93
CA GLU A 382 -12.24 -10.40 -42.63
C GLU A 382 -12.71 -8.99 -42.25
N GLY A 383 -12.87 -8.13 -43.25
CA GLY A 383 -13.30 -6.75 -43.06
C GLY A 383 -14.80 -6.70 -42.75
N CYS A 384 -15.17 -5.97 -41.70
CA CYS A 384 -16.57 -5.68 -41.40
C CYS A 384 -16.83 -4.18 -41.55
N LEU A 385 -17.63 -3.86 -42.58
CA LEU A 385 -18.24 -2.55 -42.82
C LEU A 385 -19.20 -2.23 -41.67
N THR A 386 -19.11 -1.03 -41.10
CA THR A 386 -20.09 -0.50 -40.15
C THR A 386 -21.00 0.51 -40.85
N GLU A 387 -22.24 0.12 -41.12
CA GLU A 387 -23.35 1.06 -41.34
C GLU A 387 -23.97 1.46 -39.98
N PRO A 388 -24.42 2.72 -39.81
CA PRO A 388 -25.08 3.16 -38.58
C PRO A 388 -26.58 2.85 -38.60
N LEU A 389 -27.05 2.10 -37.59
CA LEU A 389 -28.47 1.88 -37.30
C LEU A 389 -29.08 3.12 -36.62
N SER A 390 -30.13 3.64 -37.24
CA SER A 390 -30.98 4.74 -36.78
C SER A 390 -31.93 4.32 -35.66
N LEU A 391 -32.12 5.20 -34.67
CA LEU A 391 -33.10 5.08 -33.58
C LEU A 391 -34.52 5.41 -34.07
N PRO A 392 -35.57 4.70 -33.62
CA PRO A 392 -36.95 5.08 -33.90
C PRO A 392 -37.49 6.08 -32.85
N THR A 393 -38.21 7.08 -33.36
CA THR A 393 -38.93 8.15 -32.66
C THR A 393 -40.15 7.65 -31.89
N GLU A 394 -40.31 8.09 -30.64
CA GLU A 394 -41.53 7.94 -29.85
C GLU A 394 -42.63 8.91 -30.30
N ASN A 395 -43.82 8.37 -30.56
CA ASN A 395 -45.06 9.10 -30.80
C ASN A 395 -45.70 9.52 -29.46
N GLN A 396 -45.96 10.82 -29.31
CA GLN A 396 -46.87 11.37 -28.31
C GLN A 396 -48.33 11.32 -28.82
N HIS A 397 -49.23 10.80 -27.98
CA HIS A 397 -50.67 10.98 -28.08
C HIS A 397 -51.23 11.50 -26.76
N CYS A 398 -51.49 12.81 -26.71
CA CYS A 398 -52.76 13.47 -26.34
C CYS A 398 -52.54 14.98 -26.29
#